data_AF-K1TX82-F1
#
_entry.id   AF-K1TX82-F1
#
_cell.length_a   1.000
_cell.length_b   1.000
_cell.length_c   1.000
_cell.angle_alpha   90.00
_cell.angle_beta   90.00
_cell.angle_gamma   90.00
#
_symmetry.space_group_name_H-M   'P 1'
#
loop_
_entity.id
_entity.type
_entity.pdbx_description
1 polymer ?
#
loop_
_entity_poly.entity_id
_entity_poly.type
_entity_poly.pdbx_seq_one_letter_code
_entity_poly.pdbx_strand_id
1 'polypeptide(L)'
;RIVNYPARGIGDTTVQRIAQLAAERGVSMWEAVDALVAEPVTDPVQRTIARKVAEFVAMIRALSFARNDKGLYDFGMEIASRSGIIAAYRTENTPEATSALDNIEELLNSMQLFKEQRDAEIRGGERTAEEEATVEEWLQNVMLMTDMDKDDPEDSNKVTLMTVHSAKGLEYKYVYIVGMEENLFPSQRASESADGMEEERRL
;
A
#
# COMPACT_ATOMS: atom_id res chain seq x y z
N ARG A 1 -5.84 -3.30 -10.01
CA ARG A 1 -6.29 -2.76 -8.69
C ARG A 1 -6.60 -1.26 -8.76
N ILE A 2 -5.63 -0.39 -9.09
CA ILE A 2 -5.84 1.07 -9.02
C ILE A 2 -6.55 1.71 -10.24
N VAL A 3 -6.60 1.01 -11.38
CA VAL A 3 -6.99 1.58 -12.68
C VAL A 3 -8.35 2.27 -12.68
N ASN A 4 -9.32 1.72 -11.94
CA ASN A 4 -10.68 2.25 -11.88
C ASN A 4 -11.06 2.78 -10.49
N TYR A 5 -10.08 3.04 -9.62
CA TYR A 5 -10.32 3.68 -8.32
C TYR A 5 -9.54 5.00 -8.19
N PRO A 6 -10.22 6.14 -7.91
CA PRO A 6 -11.66 6.37 -8.04
C PRO A 6 -12.21 6.06 -9.45
N ALA A 7 -13.53 6.03 -9.61
CA ALA A 7 -14.16 5.61 -10.85
C ALA A 7 -13.69 6.43 -12.07
N ARG A 8 -13.00 5.76 -13.02
CA ARG A 8 -12.53 6.35 -14.30
C ARG A 8 -13.33 5.83 -15.50
N GLY A 9 -14.26 4.92 -15.25
CA GLY A 9 -15.05 4.25 -16.29
C GLY A 9 -14.19 3.33 -17.15
N ILE A 10 -13.16 2.72 -16.55
CA ILE A 10 -12.36 1.63 -17.11
C ILE A 10 -12.85 0.34 -16.44
N GLY A 11 -13.84 -0.31 -17.06
CA GLY A 11 -14.49 -1.49 -16.48
C GLY A 11 -13.66 -2.78 -16.65
N ASP A 12 -14.08 -3.83 -15.96
CA ASP A 12 -13.38 -5.13 -15.95
C ASP A 12 -13.23 -5.74 -17.34
N THR A 13 -14.22 -5.56 -18.22
CA THR A 13 -14.15 -6.01 -19.62
C THR A 13 -13.00 -5.36 -20.38
N THR A 14 -12.70 -4.08 -20.10
CA THR A 14 -11.57 -3.37 -20.72
C THR A 14 -10.25 -3.92 -20.17
N VAL A 15 -10.17 -4.14 -18.85
CA VAL A 15 -8.99 -4.68 -18.19
C VAL A 15 -8.68 -6.10 -18.70
N GLN A 16 -9.70 -6.94 -18.85
CA GLN A 16 -9.57 -8.29 -19.42
C GLN A 16 -9.10 -8.25 -20.88
N ARG A 17 -9.64 -7.34 -21.70
CA ARG A 17 -9.19 -7.18 -23.09
C ARG A 17 -7.71 -6.78 -23.17
N ILE A 18 -7.26 -5.87 -22.30
CA ILE A 18 -5.85 -5.49 -22.20
C ILE A 18 -5.00 -6.69 -21.77
N ALA A 19 -5.46 -7.46 -20.78
CA ALA A 19 -4.75 -8.66 -20.30
C ALA A 19 -4.62 -9.73 -21.41
N GLN A 20 -5.69 -9.93 -22.19
CA GLN A 20 -5.67 -10.84 -23.33
C GLN A 20 -4.68 -10.37 -24.40
N LEU A 21 -4.71 -9.09 -24.76
CA LEU A 21 -3.77 -8.51 -25.73
C LEU A 21 -2.31 -8.65 -25.28
N ALA A 22 -2.06 -8.43 -23.99
CA ALA A 22 -0.75 -8.63 -23.37
C ALA A 22 -0.28 -10.08 -23.48
N ALA A 23 -1.16 -11.04 -23.18
CA ALA A 23 -0.87 -12.47 -23.28
C ALA A 23 -0.61 -12.92 -24.72
N GLU A 24 -1.42 -12.47 -25.69
CA GLU A 24 -1.26 -12.81 -27.11
C GLU A 24 0.06 -12.29 -27.69
N ARG A 25 0.54 -11.14 -27.21
CA ARG A 25 1.79 -10.52 -27.67
C ARG A 25 3.01 -10.92 -26.84
N GLY A 26 2.81 -11.61 -25.71
CA GLY A 26 3.89 -11.95 -24.78
C GLY A 26 4.54 -10.73 -24.12
N VAL A 27 3.77 -9.65 -23.92
CA VAL A 27 4.24 -8.38 -23.32
C VAL A 27 3.49 -8.09 -22.02
N SER A 28 3.96 -7.12 -21.25
CA SER A 28 3.26 -6.66 -20.05
C SER A 28 1.94 -5.95 -20.40
N MET A 29 1.01 -5.89 -19.43
CA MET A 29 -0.21 -5.09 -19.61
C MET A 29 0.08 -3.62 -19.87
N TRP A 30 1.19 -3.09 -19.34
CA TRP A 30 1.63 -1.71 -19.57
C TRP A 30 1.99 -1.46 -21.04
N GLU A 31 2.80 -2.34 -21.62
CA GLU A 31 3.19 -2.28 -23.03
C GLU A 31 2.00 -2.54 -23.97
N ALA A 32 1.10 -3.45 -23.59
CA ALA A 32 -0.11 -3.72 -24.35
C ALA A 32 -1.04 -2.49 -24.45
N VAL A 33 -1.08 -1.68 -23.38
CA VAL A 33 -1.85 -0.44 -23.39
C VAL A 33 -1.27 0.59 -24.35
N ASP A 34 0.06 0.73 -24.43
CA ASP A 34 0.70 1.65 -25.37
C ASP A 34 0.34 1.32 -26.82
N ALA A 35 0.31 0.04 -27.15
CA ALA A 35 -0.11 -0.40 -28.47
C ALA A 35 -1.61 -0.16 -28.72
N LEU A 36 -2.46 -0.36 -27.70
CA LEU A 36 -3.89 -0.10 -27.78
C LEU A 36 -4.21 1.39 -28.00
N VAL A 37 -3.37 2.30 -27.48
CA VAL A 37 -3.49 3.75 -27.72
C VAL A 37 -2.97 4.15 -29.11
N ALA A 38 -2.02 3.41 -29.68
CA ALA A 38 -1.44 3.69 -30.98
C ALA A 38 -2.29 3.20 -32.18
N GLU A 39 -3.17 2.22 -31.98
CA GLU A 39 -3.98 1.65 -33.05
C GLU A 39 -5.15 2.57 -33.47
N PRO A 40 -5.39 2.80 -34.78
CA PRO A 40 -6.50 3.61 -35.25
C PRO A 40 -7.85 2.91 -34.99
N VAL A 41 -8.62 3.43 -34.03
CA VAL A 41 -9.90 2.86 -33.64
C VAL A 41 -11.06 3.45 -34.47
N THR A 42 -11.76 2.60 -35.23
CA THR A 42 -12.92 2.99 -36.04
C THR A 42 -14.23 3.06 -35.24
N ASP A 43 -14.35 2.29 -34.16
CA ASP A 43 -15.54 2.23 -33.28
C ASP A 43 -15.53 3.39 -32.24
N PRO A 44 -16.59 4.22 -32.17
CA PRO A 44 -16.71 5.31 -31.20
C PRO A 44 -16.65 4.91 -29.71
N VAL A 45 -17.17 3.73 -29.37
CA VAL A 45 -17.17 3.20 -27.99
C VAL A 45 -15.75 2.81 -27.60
N GLN A 46 -15.06 2.08 -28.49
CA GLN A 46 -13.67 1.67 -28.26
C GLN A 46 -12.73 2.88 -28.20
N ARG A 47 -13.00 3.93 -28.99
CA ARG A 47 -12.27 5.20 -28.93
C ARG A 47 -12.40 5.90 -27.58
N THR A 48 -13.60 5.87 -26.99
CA THR A 48 -13.85 6.46 -25.67
C THR A 48 -13.09 5.71 -24.57
N ILE A 49 -13.07 4.38 -24.64
CA ILE A 49 -12.33 3.53 -23.71
C ILE A 49 -10.82 3.77 -23.86
N ALA A 50 -10.30 3.77 -25.09
CA ALA A 50 -8.89 4.04 -25.38
C ALA A 50 -8.45 5.41 -24.84
N ARG A 51 -9.28 6.45 -24.97
CA ARG A 51 -9.01 7.77 -24.39
C ARG A 51 -8.88 7.73 -22.86
N LYS A 52 -9.83 7.08 -22.16
CA LYS A 52 -9.79 6.96 -20.69
C LYS A 52 -8.56 6.22 -20.20
N VAL A 53 -8.18 5.16 -20.91
CA VAL A 53 -6.96 4.39 -20.61
C VAL A 53 -5.72 5.25 -20.87
N ALA A 54 -5.67 6.00 -21.98
CA ALA A 54 -4.58 6.91 -22.30
C ALA A 54 -4.41 8.02 -21.24
N GLU A 55 -5.51 8.60 -20.75
CA GLU A 55 -5.51 9.59 -19.67
C GLU A 55 -4.91 9.01 -18.38
N PHE A 56 -5.29 7.78 -18.02
CA PHE A 56 -4.72 7.08 -16.86
C PHE A 56 -3.21 6.84 -17.03
N VAL A 57 -2.78 6.35 -18.19
CA VAL A 57 -1.35 6.12 -18.47
C VAL A 57 -0.55 7.41 -18.44
N ALA A 58 -1.08 8.49 -19.04
CA ALA A 58 -0.43 9.80 -19.03
C ALA A 58 -0.26 10.34 -17.60
N MET A 59 -1.26 10.14 -16.74
CA MET A 59 -1.16 10.48 -15.32
C MET A 59 -0.03 9.69 -14.63
N ILE A 60 0.03 8.36 -14.80
CA ILE A 60 1.07 7.52 -14.20
C ILE A 60 2.47 7.92 -14.70
N ARG A 61 2.63 8.19 -16.00
CA ARG A 61 3.91 8.66 -16.57
C ARG A 61 4.35 10.00 -16.00
N ALA A 62 3.42 10.94 -15.87
CA ALA A 62 3.71 12.25 -15.31
C ALA A 62 4.11 12.15 -13.83
N LEU A 63 3.46 11.28 -13.04
CA LEU A 63 3.86 11.00 -11.67
C LEU A 63 5.24 10.32 -11.62
N SER A 64 5.51 9.37 -12.50
CA SER A 64 6.83 8.72 -12.59
C SER A 64 7.96 9.70 -12.87
N PHE A 65 7.70 10.75 -13.65
CA PHE A 65 8.68 11.81 -13.91
C PHE A 65 8.87 12.73 -12.70
N ALA A 66 7.77 13.10 -12.03
CA ALA A 66 7.81 13.99 -10.86
C ALA A 66 8.47 13.37 -9.61
N ARG A 67 8.66 12.05 -9.58
CA ARG A 67 9.22 11.30 -8.45
C ARG A 67 10.56 11.87 -7.94
N ASN A 68 11.45 12.27 -8.85
CA ASN A 68 12.81 12.72 -8.48
C ASN A 68 12.89 14.24 -8.24
N ASP A 69 11.85 14.99 -8.57
CA ASP A 69 11.85 16.45 -8.52
C ASP A 69 11.12 17.00 -7.29
N LYS A 70 10.58 16.12 -6.43
CA LYS A 70 9.74 16.48 -5.29
C LYS A 70 10.15 15.74 -4.02
N GLY A 71 9.99 16.41 -2.88
CA GLY A 71 10.07 15.75 -1.59
C GLY A 71 8.98 14.70 -1.40
N LEU A 72 9.19 13.74 -0.50
CA LEU A 72 8.29 12.60 -0.30
C LEU A 72 6.84 13.01 0.00
N TYR A 73 6.63 13.98 0.89
CA TYR A 73 5.30 14.50 1.20
C TYR A 73 4.62 15.09 -0.03
N ASP A 74 5.29 16.00 -0.73
CA ASP A 74 4.75 16.69 -1.91
C ASP A 74 4.44 15.72 -3.05
N PHE A 75 5.27 14.69 -3.20
CA PHE A 75 5.05 13.62 -4.17
C PHE A 75 3.82 12.77 -3.79
N GLY A 76 3.71 12.36 -2.53
CA GLY A 76 2.53 11.64 -2.01
C GLY A 76 1.24 12.44 -2.18
N MET A 77 1.28 13.74 -1.86
CA MET A 77 0.15 14.65 -2.02
C MET A 77 -0.22 14.82 -3.50
N GLU A 78 0.76 14.90 -4.40
CA GLU A 78 0.48 14.93 -5.84
C GLU A 78 -0.20 13.64 -6.31
N ILE A 79 0.25 12.46 -5.87
CA ILE A 79 -0.41 11.19 -6.19
C ILE A 79 -1.86 11.21 -5.70
N ALA A 80 -2.09 11.58 -4.43
CA ALA A 80 -3.42 11.61 -3.83
C ALA A 80 -4.35 12.62 -4.53
N SER A 81 -3.82 13.79 -4.91
CA SER A 81 -4.58 14.81 -5.63
C SER A 81 -4.88 14.40 -7.07
N ARG A 82 -3.87 14.00 -7.86
CA ARG A 82 -4.02 13.69 -9.30
C ARG A 82 -4.76 12.39 -9.55
N SER A 83 -4.64 11.41 -8.66
CA SER A 83 -5.46 10.20 -8.73
C SER A 83 -6.95 10.51 -8.53
N GLY A 84 -7.27 11.63 -7.87
CA GLY A 84 -8.63 12.05 -7.54
C GLY A 84 -9.18 11.44 -6.25
N ILE A 85 -8.37 10.69 -5.49
CA ILE A 85 -8.84 9.98 -4.28
C ILE A 85 -9.31 10.97 -3.20
N ILE A 86 -8.58 12.06 -3.00
CA ILE A 86 -8.98 13.13 -2.06
C ILE A 86 -10.32 13.74 -2.47
N ALA A 87 -10.49 14.04 -3.76
CA ALA A 87 -11.73 14.62 -4.28
C ALA A 87 -12.91 13.65 -4.14
N ALA A 88 -12.68 12.35 -4.36
CA ALA A 88 -13.70 11.32 -4.22
C ALA A 88 -14.23 11.24 -2.78
N TYR A 89 -13.35 11.13 -1.78
CA TYR A 89 -13.77 11.08 -0.37
C TYR A 89 -14.41 12.38 0.11
N ARG A 90 -13.89 13.54 -0.31
CA ARG A 90 -14.53 14.84 0.00
C ARG A 90 -15.94 14.96 -0.57
N THR A 91 -16.20 14.33 -1.72
CA THR A 91 -17.54 14.32 -2.34
C THR A 91 -18.49 13.38 -1.63
N GLU A 92 -17.98 12.24 -1.15
CA GLU A 92 -18.77 11.23 -0.42
C GLU A 92 -19.28 11.76 0.93
N ASN A 93 -18.44 12.53 1.65
CA ASN A 93 -18.82 13.28 2.87
C ASN A 93 -19.51 12.43 3.94
N THR A 94 -19.03 11.20 4.15
CA THR A 94 -19.45 10.26 5.19
C THR A 94 -18.39 10.18 6.30
N PRO A 95 -18.74 9.69 7.52
CA PRO A 95 -17.75 9.44 8.57
C PRO A 95 -16.60 8.54 8.11
N GLU A 96 -16.91 7.52 7.29
CA GLU A 96 -15.92 6.62 6.70
C GLU A 96 -14.99 7.34 5.72
N ALA A 97 -15.52 8.25 4.90
CA ALA A 97 -14.72 9.06 3.98
C ALA A 97 -13.83 10.06 4.73
N THR A 98 -14.30 10.63 5.84
CA THR A 98 -13.48 11.46 6.73
C THR A 98 -12.33 10.65 7.32
N SER A 99 -12.62 9.47 7.89
CA SER A 99 -11.59 8.57 8.39
C SER A 99 -10.59 8.16 7.31
N ALA A 100 -11.04 7.95 6.07
CA ALA A 100 -10.14 7.66 4.96
C ALA A 100 -9.23 8.85 4.58
N LEU A 101 -9.72 10.10 4.69
CA LEU A 101 -8.90 11.30 4.51
C LEU A 101 -7.86 11.44 5.63
N ASP A 102 -8.25 11.18 6.87
CA ASP A 102 -7.34 11.19 8.02
C ASP A 102 -6.21 10.17 7.84
N ASN A 103 -6.55 8.95 7.38
CA ASN A 103 -5.56 7.91 7.07
C ASN A 103 -4.61 8.32 5.93
N ILE A 104 -5.10 9.05 4.93
CA ILE A 104 -4.24 9.59 3.86
C ILE A 104 -3.30 10.66 4.44
N GLU A 105 -3.77 11.52 5.33
CA GLU A 105 -2.94 12.52 5.99
C GLU A 105 -1.85 11.88 6.86
N GLU A 106 -2.20 10.84 7.63
CA GLU A 106 -1.24 10.06 8.40
C GLU A 106 -0.19 9.39 7.51
N LEU A 107 -0.60 8.83 6.38
CA LEU A 107 0.32 8.28 5.38
C LEU A 107 1.32 9.35 4.90
N LEU A 108 0.85 10.55 4.55
CA LEU A 108 1.72 11.65 4.11
C LEU A 108 2.65 12.12 5.21
N ASN A 109 2.17 12.19 6.46
CA ASN A 109 2.98 12.53 7.62
C ASN A 109 4.08 11.47 7.86
N SER A 110 3.79 10.18 7.66
CA SER A 110 4.80 9.11 7.76
C SER A 110 5.91 9.26 6.71
N MET A 111 5.56 9.69 5.49
CA MET A 111 6.52 9.97 4.43
C MET A 111 7.41 11.17 4.78
N GLN A 112 6.83 12.21 5.38
CA GLN A 112 7.57 13.39 5.85
C GLN A 112 8.52 13.03 7.00
N LEU A 113 8.04 12.28 7.99
CA LEU A 113 8.84 11.84 9.13
C LEU A 113 10.05 11.00 8.67
N PHE A 114 9.83 10.07 7.74
CA PHE A 114 10.91 9.29 7.17
C PHE A 114 11.96 10.18 6.48
N LYS A 115 11.53 11.18 5.72
CA LYS A 115 12.45 12.16 5.11
C LYS A 115 13.26 12.89 6.18
N GLU A 116 12.62 13.37 7.23
CA GLU A 116 13.27 14.12 8.31
C GLU A 116 14.31 13.29 9.06
N GLN A 117 14.03 12.00 9.28
CA GLN A 117 14.98 11.04 9.84
C GLN A 117 16.22 10.91 8.95
N ARG A 118 16.04 10.73 7.63
CA ARG A 118 17.17 10.64 6.70
C ARG A 118 17.95 11.94 6.60
N ASP A 119 17.28 13.08 6.61
CA ASP A 119 17.94 14.38 6.64
C ASP A 119 18.76 14.57 7.94
N ALA A 120 18.30 14.02 9.07
CA ALA A 120 19.04 14.05 10.33
C ALA A 120 20.29 13.17 10.27
N GLU A 121 20.21 11.98 9.67
CA GLU A 121 21.35 11.09 9.43
C GLU A 121 22.41 11.75 8.52
N ILE A 122 21.98 12.49 7.49
CA ILE A 122 22.88 13.28 6.64
C ILE A 122 23.58 14.37 7.46
N ARG A 123 22.83 15.12 8.28
CA ARG A 123 23.43 16.13 9.17
C ARG A 123 24.37 15.53 10.21
N GLY A 124 24.09 14.31 10.66
CA GLY A 124 24.91 13.53 11.60
C GLY A 124 26.15 12.88 10.98
N GLY A 125 26.28 12.89 9.65
CA GLY A 125 27.38 12.26 8.93
C GLY A 125 27.26 10.74 8.79
N GLU A 126 26.10 10.16 9.10
CA GLU A 126 25.79 8.75 8.91
C GLU A 126 25.43 8.43 7.44
N ARG A 127 24.95 9.46 6.72
CA ARG A 127 24.63 9.42 5.29
C ARG A 127 25.27 10.57 4.54
N THR A 128 25.52 10.36 3.26
CA THR A 128 25.98 11.43 2.35
C THR A 128 24.80 12.26 1.86
N ALA A 129 25.06 13.50 1.43
CA ALA A 129 24.03 14.37 0.83
C ALA A 129 23.47 13.82 -0.50
N GLU A 130 24.12 12.82 -1.10
CA GLU A 130 23.67 12.14 -2.32
C GLU A 130 22.64 11.03 -1.99
N GLU A 131 22.54 10.62 -0.73
CA GLU A 131 21.64 9.58 -0.22
C GLU A 131 20.38 10.20 0.39
N GLU A 132 19.74 11.12 -0.33
CA GLU A 132 18.45 11.69 0.08
C GLU A 132 17.35 10.62 0.17
N ALA A 133 16.33 10.88 0.98
CA ALA A 133 15.20 9.96 1.13
C ALA A 133 14.43 9.79 -0.20
N THR A 134 14.29 8.54 -0.65
CA THR A 134 13.54 8.20 -1.87
C THR A 134 12.26 7.45 -1.54
N VAL A 135 11.31 7.46 -2.48
CA VAL A 135 10.03 6.74 -2.35
C VAL A 135 10.27 5.23 -2.25
N GLU A 136 11.27 4.71 -2.94
CA GLU A 136 11.67 3.30 -2.94
C GLU A 136 12.17 2.89 -1.57
N GLU A 137 13.02 3.72 -0.97
CA GLU A 137 13.55 3.47 0.36
C GLU A 137 12.43 3.54 1.41
N TRP A 138 11.53 4.52 1.29
CA TRP A 138 10.35 4.61 2.15
C TRP A 138 9.43 3.40 1.99
N LEU A 139 9.17 2.95 0.76
CA LEU A 139 8.36 1.74 0.50
C LEU A 139 9.02 0.49 1.09
N GLN A 140 10.35 0.36 1.01
CA GLN A 140 11.08 -0.73 1.65
C GLN A 140 10.94 -0.67 3.17
N ASN A 141 11.05 0.52 3.76
CA ASN A 141 10.89 0.72 5.20
C ASN A 141 9.47 0.34 5.67
N VAL A 142 8.43 0.81 4.99
CA VAL A 142 7.04 0.48 5.32
C VAL A 142 6.73 -1.01 5.18
N MET A 143 7.35 -1.69 4.21
CA MET A 143 7.17 -3.14 4.03
C MET A 143 7.90 -3.98 5.09
N LEU A 144 8.89 -3.40 5.77
CA LEU A 144 9.64 -4.03 6.87
C LEU A 144 9.08 -3.70 8.25
N MET A 145 8.35 -2.59 8.39
CA MET A 145 7.68 -2.21 9.64
C MET A 145 6.70 -3.30 10.07
N THR A 146 6.87 -3.78 11.30
CA THR A 146 5.93 -4.67 11.96
C THR A 146 4.88 -3.87 12.72
N ASP A 147 3.75 -4.49 13.08
CA ASP A 147 2.73 -3.81 13.88
C ASP A 147 3.25 -3.39 15.27
N MET A 148 4.35 -3.98 15.74
CA MET A 148 5.02 -3.59 16.99
C MET A 148 5.81 -2.28 16.87
N ASP A 149 6.26 -1.92 15.66
CA ASP A 149 7.06 -0.71 15.43
C ASP A 149 6.20 0.56 15.36
N LYS A 150 4.86 0.41 15.36
CA LYS A 150 3.88 1.51 15.33
C LYS A 150 3.43 1.95 16.72
N ASP A 151 3.94 1.33 17.78
CA ASP A 151 3.58 1.73 19.15
C ASP A 151 4.24 3.07 19.50
N ASP A 152 3.44 4.13 19.57
CA ASP A 152 3.85 5.43 20.10
C ASP A 152 4.25 5.27 21.58
N PRO A 153 5.49 5.59 21.96
CA PRO A 153 5.94 5.55 23.36
C PRO A 153 5.13 6.45 24.29
N GLU A 154 4.50 7.51 23.77
CA GLU A 154 3.69 8.44 24.57
C GLU A 154 2.26 7.92 24.83
N ASP A 155 1.79 6.94 24.03
CA ASP A 155 0.49 6.28 24.23
C ASP A 155 0.65 4.90 24.90
N SER A 156 1.37 4.89 26.02
CA SER A 156 1.75 3.66 26.74
C SER A 156 0.67 3.10 27.66
N ASN A 157 -0.47 3.79 27.85
CA ASN A 157 -1.53 3.38 28.77
C ASN A 157 -2.69 2.69 28.03
N LYS A 158 -2.38 1.58 27.37
CA LYS A 158 -3.33 0.77 26.61
C LYS A 158 -3.17 -0.71 26.91
N VAL A 159 -4.22 -1.48 26.61
CA VAL A 159 -4.17 -2.95 26.65
C VAL A 159 -3.70 -3.43 25.28
N THR A 160 -2.57 -4.14 25.24
CA THR A 160 -2.06 -4.72 24.00
C THR A 160 -2.76 -6.04 23.71
N LEU A 161 -3.42 -6.13 22.55
CA LEU A 161 -3.97 -7.38 22.02
C LEU A 161 -3.04 -7.89 20.91
N MET A 162 -2.64 -9.15 21.00
CA MET A 162 -1.79 -9.79 20.00
C MET A 162 -2.04 -11.29 19.91
N THR A 163 -1.51 -11.92 18.87
CA THR A 163 -1.50 -13.39 18.78
C THR A 163 -0.37 -13.97 19.64
N VAL A 164 -0.48 -15.23 20.06
CA VAL A 164 0.59 -15.93 20.81
C VAL A 164 1.93 -15.90 20.07
N HIS A 165 1.89 -16.04 18.74
CA HIS A 165 3.07 -15.97 17.88
C HIS A 165 3.78 -14.61 17.94
N SER A 166 2.99 -13.53 17.97
CA SER A 166 3.50 -12.15 18.03
C SER A 166 4.08 -11.79 19.40
N ALA A 167 3.75 -12.54 20.46
CA ALA A 167 4.27 -12.30 21.81
C ALA A 167 5.72 -12.79 22.02
N LYS A 168 6.30 -13.49 21.03
CA LYS A 168 7.64 -14.07 21.14
C LYS A 168 8.70 -13.01 21.42
N GLY A 169 9.42 -13.17 22.54
CA GLY A 169 10.48 -12.25 22.95
C GLY A 169 9.99 -10.99 23.68
N LEU A 170 8.69 -10.90 23.97
CA LEU A 170 8.09 -9.84 24.77
C LEU A 170 7.83 -10.31 26.20
N GLU A 171 7.84 -9.36 27.14
CA GLU A 171 7.50 -9.60 28.54
C GLU A 171 6.51 -8.55 29.04
N TYR A 172 5.53 -9.00 29.82
CA TYR A 172 4.50 -8.15 30.41
C TYR A 172 4.28 -8.51 31.87
N LYS A 173 3.95 -7.52 32.69
CA LYS A 173 3.67 -7.74 34.12
C LYS A 173 2.40 -8.58 34.34
N TYR A 174 1.41 -8.43 33.47
CA TYR A 174 0.16 -9.18 33.49
C TYR A 174 -0.15 -9.68 32.08
N VAL A 175 -0.39 -10.99 31.95
CA VAL A 175 -0.72 -11.64 30.68
C VAL A 175 -2.03 -12.40 30.85
N TYR A 176 -2.96 -12.18 29.93
CA TYR A 176 -4.23 -12.90 29.87
C TYR A 176 -4.25 -13.70 28.57
N ILE A 177 -4.22 -15.03 28.69
CA ILE A 177 -4.38 -15.93 27.56
C ILE A 177 -5.87 -16.28 27.46
N VAL A 178 -6.45 -16.06 26.28
CA VAL A 178 -7.87 -16.30 26.00
C VAL A 178 -8.00 -17.31 24.87
N GLY A 179 -9.14 -18.00 24.79
CA GLY A 179 -9.36 -19.01 23.74
C GLY A 179 -8.58 -20.32 23.95
N MET A 180 -8.31 -20.67 25.21
CA MET A 180 -7.73 -21.97 25.60
C MET A 180 -8.77 -23.10 25.47
N GLU A 181 -9.21 -23.34 24.24
CA GLU A 181 -10.24 -24.30 23.89
C GLU A 181 -9.73 -25.30 22.86
N GLU A 182 -10.22 -26.54 22.94
CA GLU A 182 -9.88 -27.60 22.02
C GLU A 182 -10.32 -27.23 20.59
N ASN A 183 -9.44 -27.41 19.60
CA ASN A 183 -9.59 -26.97 18.20
C ASN A 183 -9.33 -25.47 17.95
N LEU A 184 -9.12 -24.67 18.99
CA LEU A 184 -8.65 -23.27 18.89
C LEU A 184 -7.19 -23.14 19.32
N PHE A 185 -6.83 -23.69 20.49
CA PHE A 185 -5.47 -23.75 21.01
C PHE A 185 -5.33 -25.02 21.89
N PRO A 186 -4.87 -26.17 21.32
CA PRO A 186 -4.24 -26.31 20.00
C PRO A 186 -5.23 -26.22 18.83
N SER A 187 -4.77 -25.72 17.69
CA SER A 187 -5.59 -25.61 16.48
C SER A 187 -5.96 -26.99 15.92
N GLN A 188 -7.13 -27.09 15.28
CA GLN A 188 -7.59 -28.35 14.68
C GLN A 188 -6.56 -28.97 13.70
N ARG A 189 -5.83 -28.12 12.96
CA ARG A 189 -4.79 -28.55 12.01
C ARG A 189 -3.58 -29.16 12.72
N ALA A 190 -3.18 -28.59 13.84
CA ALA A 190 -2.06 -29.12 14.61
C ALA A 190 -2.37 -30.49 15.22
N SER A 191 -3.62 -30.73 15.59
CA SER A 191 -4.11 -32.02 16.11
C SER A 191 -4.06 -33.17 15.11
N GLU A 192 -3.86 -32.90 13.81
CA GLU A 192 -3.76 -33.93 12.77
C GLU A 192 -2.39 -34.64 12.75
N SER A 193 -1.38 -34.09 13.44
CA SER A 193 -0.03 -34.66 13.49
C SER A 193 0.61 -34.51 14.87
N ALA A 194 1.46 -35.48 15.23
CA ALA A 194 2.22 -35.39 16.48
C ALA A 194 3.16 -34.17 16.49
N ASP A 195 3.80 -33.88 15.36
CA ASP A 195 4.70 -32.73 15.20
C ASP A 195 3.96 -31.39 15.35
N GLY A 196 2.75 -31.28 14.79
CA GLY A 196 1.90 -30.10 14.96
C GLY A 196 1.47 -29.88 16.42
N MET A 197 1.12 -30.97 17.12
CA MET A 197 0.82 -30.93 18.55
C MET A 197 2.03 -30.54 19.42
N GLU A 198 3.23 -30.96 19.04
CA GLU A 198 4.45 -30.52 19.73
C GLU A 198 4.74 -29.04 19.50
N GLU A 199 4.47 -28.53 18.30
CA GLU A 199 4.65 -27.10 18.00
C GLU A 199 3.66 -26.22 18.77
N GLU A 200 2.36 -26.57 18.80
CA GLU A 200 1.36 -25.83 19.62
C GLU A 200 1.65 -25.87 21.12
N ARG A 201 2.38 -26.89 21.60
CA ARG A 201 2.83 -26.95 23.00
C ARG A 201 4.00 -26.00 23.28
N ARG A 202 4.80 -25.66 22.25
CA ARG A 202 5.93 -24.73 22.36
C ARG A 202 5.49 -23.27 22.27
N LEU A 203 4.42 -23.02 21.53
CA LEU A 203 3.73 -21.73 21.49
C LEU A 203 3.20 -21.35 22.88
#